data_AF-A0A0L0KH10-F1
#
_entry.id   AF-A0A0L0KH10-F1
#
_cell.length_a   1.000
_cell.length_b   1.000
_cell.length_c   1.000
_cell.angle_alpha   90.00
_cell.angle_beta   90.00
_cell.angle_gamma   90.00
#
_symmetry.space_group_name_H-M   'P 1'
#
loop_
_entity.id
_entity.type
_entity.pdbx_description
1 polymer ?
#
loop_
_entity_poly.entity_id
_entity_poly.type
_entity_poly.pdbx_seq_one_letter_code
_entity_poly.pdbx_strand_id
1 'polypeptide(L)'
;MLDAGERMGAEELRDTQLRRLRWSLRHAYENVPFYRDAFDKAGLRPEDCASLADLARFPFTTKADLRAHYPYGMFAVDRRQVRRLHASSGTTGVPTVVGYTQADLDLWADLVARSIRAAGGGPGGGVHV
;
A
#
# COMPACT_ATOMS: atom_id res chain seq x y z
N MET A 1 5.52 24.95 1.89
CA MET A 1 5.00 24.91 0.51
C MET A 1 4.27 23.57 0.33
N LEU A 2 3.06 23.58 -0.24
CA LEU A 2 2.32 22.34 -0.56
C LEU A 2 3.02 21.57 -1.67
N ASP A 3 3.00 20.24 -1.61
CA ASP A 3 3.56 19.37 -2.64
C ASP A 3 2.61 19.17 -3.83
N ALA A 4 3.09 18.49 -4.88
CA ALA A 4 2.35 18.32 -6.12
C ALA A 4 1.00 17.61 -5.91
N GLY A 5 0.93 16.63 -4.99
CA GLY A 5 -0.31 15.89 -4.73
C GLY A 5 -1.36 16.74 -4.03
N GLU A 6 -0.95 17.63 -3.14
CA GLU A 6 -1.85 18.56 -2.43
C GLU A 6 -2.38 19.70 -3.30
N ARG A 7 -1.83 19.87 -4.50
CA ARG A 7 -2.23 20.91 -5.46
C ARG A 7 -3.12 20.40 -6.59
N MET A 8 -3.32 19.09 -6.69
CA MET A 8 -4.11 18.48 -7.76
C MET A 8 -5.57 18.93 -7.69
N GLY A 9 -6.14 19.23 -8.85
CA GLY A 9 -7.59 19.38 -8.99
C GLY A 9 -8.31 18.05 -8.73
N ALA A 10 -9.61 18.10 -8.44
CA ALA A 10 -10.37 16.90 -8.10
C ALA A 10 -10.48 15.88 -9.26
N GLU A 11 -10.42 16.33 -10.50
CA GLU A 11 -10.40 15.48 -11.70
C GLU A 11 -9.03 14.82 -11.87
N GLU A 12 -7.96 15.63 -11.86
CA GLU A 12 -6.57 15.17 -11.93
C GLU A 12 -6.22 14.15 -10.83
N LEU A 13 -6.73 14.37 -9.62
CA LEU A 13 -6.57 13.46 -8.49
C LEU A 13 -7.26 12.12 -8.77
N ARG A 14 -8.50 12.12 -9.28
CA ARG A 14 -9.23 10.89 -9.60
C ARG A 14 -8.55 10.09 -10.71
N ASP A 15 -8.06 10.76 -11.74
CA ASP A 15 -7.32 10.11 -12.84
C ASP A 15 -6.01 9.48 -12.34
N THR A 16 -5.28 10.21 -11.49
CA THR A 16 -4.06 9.70 -10.87
C THR A 16 -4.34 8.52 -9.95
N GLN A 17 -5.42 8.56 -9.17
CA GLN A 17 -5.86 7.44 -8.33
C GLN A 17 -6.23 6.23 -9.16
N LEU A 18 -7.02 6.38 -10.23
CA LEU A 18 -7.42 5.26 -11.08
C LEU A 18 -6.22 4.60 -11.76
N ARG A 19 -5.28 5.40 -12.29
CA ARG A 19 -4.04 4.90 -12.89
C ARG A 19 -3.21 4.09 -11.88
N ARG A 20 -3.02 4.61 -10.67
CA ARG A 20 -2.25 3.94 -9.61
C ARG A 20 -2.97 2.71 -9.05
N LEU A 21 -4.30 2.75 -8.95
CA LEU A 21 -5.10 1.61 -8.52
C LEU A 21 -4.96 0.44 -9.49
N ARG A 22 -5.11 0.68 -10.79
CA ARG A 22 -4.91 -0.35 -11.83
C ARG A 22 -3.51 -0.96 -11.78
N TRP A 23 -2.48 -0.13 -11.61
CA TRP A 23 -1.12 -0.61 -11.42
C TRP A 23 -1.00 -1.50 -10.16
N SER A 24 -1.57 -1.08 -9.04
CA SER A 24 -1.51 -1.82 -7.78
C SER A 24 -2.23 -3.17 -7.85
N LEU A 25 -3.45 -3.20 -8.43
CA LEU A 25 -4.21 -4.43 -8.65
C LEU A 25 -3.43 -5.42 -9.54
N ARG A 26 -2.83 -4.93 -10.62
CA ARG A 26 -2.00 -5.74 -11.52
C ARG A 26 -0.77 -6.29 -10.80
N HIS A 27 -0.04 -5.42 -10.11
CA HIS A 27 1.17 -5.81 -9.37
C HIS A 27 0.85 -6.87 -8.32
N ALA A 28 -0.23 -6.70 -7.55
CA ALA A 28 -0.68 -7.68 -6.58
C ALA A 28 -1.03 -9.03 -7.23
N TYR A 29 -1.85 -9.01 -8.29
CA TYR A 29 -2.30 -10.20 -9.00
C TYR A 29 -1.15 -10.99 -9.64
N GLU A 30 -0.19 -10.30 -10.26
CA GLU A 30 0.91 -10.95 -10.97
C GLU A 30 1.98 -11.49 -10.01
N ASN A 31 2.20 -10.84 -8.87
CA ASN A 31 3.38 -11.09 -8.03
C ASN A 31 3.07 -11.77 -6.69
N VAL A 32 1.81 -11.90 -6.29
CA VAL A 32 1.43 -12.52 -5.01
C VAL A 32 0.41 -13.65 -5.25
N PRO A 33 0.77 -14.93 -4.98
CA PRO A 33 -0.12 -16.06 -5.19
C PRO A 33 -1.48 -15.92 -4.51
N PHE A 34 -1.52 -15.38 -3.28
CA PHE A 34 -2.77 -15.11 -2.56
C PHE A 34 -3.73 -14.21 -3.35
N TYR A 35 -3.24 -13.10 -3.90
CA TYR A 35 -4.09 -12.15 -4.63
C TYR A 35 -4.52 -12.70 -5.98
N ARG A 36 -3.66 -13.46 -6.65
CA ARG A 36 -4.05 -14.20 -7.86
C ARG A 36 -5.22 -15.13 -7.59
N ASP A 37 -5.08 -16.00 -6.59
CA ASP A 37 -6.10 -16.98 -6.23
C ASP A 37 -7.40 -16.31 -5.76
N ALA A 38 -7.30 -15.22 -4.98
CA ALA A 38 -8.47 -14.48 -4.51
C ALA A 38 -9.24 -13.82 -5.65
N PHE A 39 -8.53 -13.23 -6.62
CA PHE A 39 -9.16 -12.60 -7.78
C PHE A 39 -9.75 -13.66 -8.73
N ASP A 40 -9.02 -14.75 -8.97
CA ASP A 40 -9.48 -15.90 -9.76
C ASP A 40 -10.80 -16.48 -9.21
N LYS A 41 -10.88 -16.70 -7.89
CA LYS A 41 -12.09 -17.20 -7.23
C LYS A 41 -13.27 -16.24 -7.31
N ALA A 42 -13.01 -14.93 -7.35
CA ALA A 42 -14.02 -13.91 -7.56
C ALA A 42 -14.40 -13.73 -9.04
N GLY A 43 -13.74 -14.44 -9.97
CA GLY A 43 -13.94 -14.27 -11.41
C GLY A 43 -13.46 -12.90 -11.92
N LEU A 44 -12.44 -12.31 -11.27
CA LEU A 44 -11.93 -10.98 -11.59
C LEU A 44 -10.50 -11.01 -12.12
N ARG A 45 -10.20 -10.01 -12.94
CA ARG A 45 -8.89 -9.68 -13.48
C ARG A 45 -8.58 -8.21 -13.18
N PRO A 46 -7.30 -7.79 -13.07
CA PRO A 46 -6.95 -6.38 -12.87
C PRO A 46 -7.57 -5.43 -13.90
N GLU A 47 -7.78 -5.91 -15.13
CA GLU A 47 -8.41 -5.20 -16.23
C GLU A 47 -9.87 -4.83 -15.99
N ASP A 48 -10.57 -5.56 -15.09
CA ASP A 48 -11.99 -5.31 -14.79
C ASP A 48 -12.22 -4.02 -13.98
N CYS A 49 -11.16 -3.35 -13.52
CA CYS A 49 -11.24 -2.06 -12.84
C CYS A 49 -11.30 -0.91 -13.87
N ALA A 50 -12.50 -0.64 -14.39
CA ALA A 50 -12.76 0.44 -15.35
C ALA A 50 -12.85 1.83 -14.67
N SER A 51 -13.26 1.87 -13.41
CA SER A 51 -13.46 3.08 -12.61
C SER A 51 -13.05 2.87 -11.15
N LEU A 52 -12.95 3.95 -10.37
CA LEU A 52 -12.69 3.84 -8.93
C LEU A 52 -13.80 3.07 -8.18
N ALA A 53 -15.04 3.10 -8.68
CA ALA A 53 -16.16 2.39 -8.08
C ALA A 53 -16.04 0.86 -8.21
N ASP A 54 -15.33 0.37 -9.24
CA ASP A 54 -15.14 -1.07 -9.45
C ASP A 54 -14.29 -1.73 -8.36
N LEU A 55 -13.55 -0.94 -7.55
CA LEU A 55 -12.80 -1.48 -6.42
C LEU A 55 -13.69 -2.28 -5.45
N ALA A 56 -14.96 -1.91 -5.32
CA ALA A 56 -15.92 -2.59 -4.45
C ALA A 56 -16.21 -4.05 -4.88
N ARG A 57 -15.86 -4.43 -6.11
CA ARG A 57 -16.01 -5.80 -6.62
C ARG A 57 -14.87 -6.71 -6.18
N PHE A 58 -13.69 -6.15 -5.92
CA PHE A 58 -12.50 -6.93 -5.55
C PHE A 58 -12.60 -7.47 -4.12
N PRO A 59 -12.07 -8.69 -3.85
CA PRO A 59 -12.18 -9.31 -2.54
C PRO A 59 -11.38 -8.56 -1.48
N PHE A 60 -11.90 -8.56 -0.25
CA PHE A 60 -11.19 -8.00 0.90
C PHE A 60 -9.96 -8.84 1.29
N THR A 61 -8.94 -8.17 1.83
CA THR A 61 -7.85 -8.82 2.57
C THR A 61 -8.10 -8.65 4.07
N THR A 62 -8.00 -9.73 4.82
CA THR A 62 -8.21 -9.76 6.27
C THR A 62 -6.92 -10.01 7.02
N LYS A 63 -6.96 -9.82 8.35
CA LYS A 63 -5.83 -10.15 9.23
C LYS A 63 -5.51 -11.65 9.24
N ALA A 64 -6.50 -12.51 8.99
CA ALA A 64 -6.31 -13.95 8.92
C ALA A 64 -5.46 -14.33 7.69
N ASP A 65 -5.70 -13.68 6.55
CA ASP A 65 -4.92 -13.90 5.33
C ASP A 65 -3.44 -13.59 5.56
N LEU A 66 -3.13 -12.46 6.19
CA LEU A 66 -1.75 -12.08 6.50
C LEU A 66 -1.05 -13.08 7.43
N ARG A 67 -1.80 -13.69 8.37
CA ARG A 67 -1.26 -14.72 9.29
C ARG A 67 -1.02 -16.06 8.59
N ALA A 68 -1.92 -16.46 7.69
CA ALA A 68 -1.80 -17.69 6.92
C ALA A 68 -0.58 -17.68 5.98
N HIS A 69 -0.12 -16.49 5.57
CA HIS A 69 1.01 -16.30 4.67
C HIS A 69 2.28 -15.81 5.37
N TYR A 70 2.37 -15.98 6.69
CA TYR A 70 3.57 -15.65 7.46
C TYR A 70 4.80 -16.46 7.00
N PRO A 71 6.03 -15.92 7.05
CA PRO A 71 6.35 -14.52 7.36
C PRO A 71 6.33 -13.58 6.15
N TYR A 72 6.49 -14.12 4.93
CA TYR A 72 6.79 -13.31 3.74
C TYR A 72 5.92 -13.65 2.52
N GLY A 73 4.91 -14.50 2.67
CA GLY A 73 4.07 -14.95 1.56
C GLY A 73 3.21 -13.84 0.92
N MET A 74 3.14 -12.68 1.56
CA MET A 74 2.47 -11.48 1.04
C MET A 74 3.41 -10.51 0.32
N PHE A 75 4.70 -10.83 0.18
CA PHE A 75 5.64 -9.96 -0.52
C PHE A 75 5.48 -10.09 -2.03
N ALA A 76 5.33 -8.95 -2.71
CA ALA A 76 5.19 -8.87 -4.17
C ALA A 76 6.54 -8.67 -4.89
N VAL A 77 7.65 -8.76 -4.18
CA VAL A 77 9.01 -8.60 -4.70
C VAL A 77 9.95 -9.64 -4.08
N ASP A 78 11.09 -9.88 -4.74
CA ASP A 78 12.16 -10.72 -4.18
C ASP A 78 12.64 -10.14 -2.83
N ARG A 79 12.87 -11.02 -1.85
CA ARG A 79 13.26 -10.63 -0.48
C ARG A 79 14.55 -9.80 -0.41
N ARG A 80 15.45 -9.89 -1.41
CA ARG A 80 16.66 -9.05 -1.51
C ARG A 80 16.35 -7.58 -1.80
N GLN A 81 15.17 -7.27 -2.32
CA GLN A 81 14.71 -5.90 -2.56
C GLN A 81 14.09 -5.26 -1.30
N VAL A 82 13.75 -6.08 -0.29
CA VAL A 82 13.18 -5.61 0.98
C VAL A 82 14.29 -5.05 1.86
N ARG A 83 14.18 -3.76 2.19
CA ARG A 83 15.16 -3.01 3.00
C ARG A 83 14.78 -2.89 4.46
N ARG A 84 13.50 -3.08 4.79
CA ARG A 84 13.00 -3.02 6.16
C ARG A 84 11.89 -4.02 6.40
N LEU A 85 11.89 -4.61 7.59
CA LEU A 85 10.77 -5.37 8.14
C LEU A 85 10.22 -4.63 9.35
N HIS A 86 8.90 -4.59 9.48
CA HIS A 86 8.21 -4.26 10.72
C HIS A 86 7.26 -5.41 11.06
N ALA A 87 6.96 -5.56 12.35
CA ALA A 87 5.96 -6.51 12.83
C ALA A 87 4.98 -5.79 13.74
N SER A 88 3.71 -6.15 13.63
CA SER A 88 2.71 -5.71 14.63
C SER A 88 2.98 -6.37 15.98
N SER A 89 2.55 -5.73 17.08
CA SER A 89 2.79 -6.17 18.46
C SER A 89 2.18 -7.53 18.83
N GLY A 90 1.42 -8.19 17.93
CA GLY A 90 1.00 -9.57 18.12
C GLY A 90 0.02 -9.80 19.29
N THR A 91 -0.79 -8.82 19.66
CA THR A 91 -1.69 -8.90 20.84
C THR A 91 -2.67 -10.08 20.84
N THR A 92 -2.89 -10.73 19.70
CA THR A 92 -3.74 -11.93 19.58
C THR A 92 -2.99 -13.14 18.97
N GLY A 93 -1.66 -13.24 19.16
CA GLY A 93 -0.84 -14.36 18.70
C GLY A 93 0.20 -13.97 17.65
N VAL A 94 0.29 -14.72 16.55
CA VAL A 94 1.35 -14.59 15.53
C VAL A 94 1.40 -13.14 14.99
N PRO A 95 2.56 -12.46 15.13
CA PRO A 95 2.77 -11.13 14.56
C PRO A 95 2.57 -11.13 13.05
N THR A 96 1.90 -10.10 12.55
CA THR A 96 1.89 -9.82 11.11
C THR A 96 3.16 -9.07 10.75
N VAL A 97 3.93 -9.63 9.81
CA VAL A 97 5.15 -9.01 9.25
C VAL A 97 4.80 -8.25 7.99
N VAL A 98 5.36 -7.04 7.86
CA VAL A 98 5.30 -6.21 6.67
C VAL A 98 6.71 -5.85 6.22
N GLY A 99 6.91 -5.75 4.91
CA GLY A 99 8.19 -5.45 4.29
C GLY A 99 8.11 -4.20 3.42
N TYR A 100 9.22 -3.48 3.33
CA TYR A 100 9.34 -2.23 2.57
C TYR A 100 10.57 -2.28 1.66
N THR A 101 10.40 -1.95 0.39
CA THR A 101 11.49 -1.62 -0.52
C THR A 101 12.08 -0.24 -0.19
N GLN A 102 13.17 0.15 -0.85
CA GLN A 102 13.69 1.52 -0.69
C GLN A 102 12.64 2.57 -1.12
N ALA A 103 11.96 2.34 -2.25
CA ALA A 103 10.93 3.26 -2.74
C ALA A 103 9.75 3.41 -1.78
N ASP A 104 9.36 2.32 -1.09
CA ASP A 104 8.30 2.39 -0.08
C ASP A 104 8.73 3.21 1.14
N LEU A 105 10.00 3.11 1.55
CA LEU A 105 10.55 3.90 2.65
C LEU A 105 10.63 5.38 2.29
N ASP A 106 11.05 5.70 1.07
CA ASP A 106 11.12 7.08 0.58
C ASP A 106 9.71 7.69 0.52
N LEU A 107 8.74 6.96 -0.03
CA LEU A 107 7.33 7.38 -0.04
C LEU A 107 6.76 7.56 1.37
N TRP A 108 7.08 6.65 2.29
CA TRP A 108 6.61 6.75 3.68
C TRP A 108 7.20 7.99 4.37
N ALA A 109 8.50 8.26 4.19
CA ALA A 109 9.15 9.45 4.71
C ALA A 109 8.48 10.73 4.18
N ASP A 110 8.19 10.81 2.88
CA ASP A 110 7.49 11.95 2.27
C ASP A 110 6.08 12.17 2.85
N LEU A 111 5.32 11.09 3.06
CA LEU A 111 3.98 11.16 3.65
C LEU A 111 4.01 11.61 5.11
N VAL A 112 4.99 11.15 5.89
CA VAL A 112 5.18 11.59 7.28
C VAL A 112 5.61 13.06 7.32
N ALA A 113 6.54 13.48 6.45
CA ALA A 113 6.94 14.88 6.33
C ALA A 113 5.76 15.78 5.93
N ARG A 114 4.89 15.34 5.02
CA ARG A 114 3.63 16.02 4.69
C ARG A 114 2.73 16.15 5.91
N SER A 115 2.56 15.08 6.69
CA SER A 115 1.73 15.08 7.89
C SER A 115 2.25 16.06 8.95
N ILE A 116 3.57 16.08 9.18
CA ILE A 116 4.22 17.02 10.09
C ILE A 116 4.02 18.47 9.62
N ARG A 117 4.19 18.73 8.32
CA ARG A 117 3.92 20.05 7.73
C ARG A 117 2.46 20.47 7.92
N ALA A 118 1.51 19.56 7.70
CA ALA A 118 0.09 19.83 7.89
C ALA A 118 -0.24 20.15 9.35
N ALA A 119 0.54 19.62 10.31
CA ALA A 119 0.46 19.94 11.73
C ALA A 119 1.20 21.25 12.13
N GLY A 120 1.73 22.01 11.17
CA GLY A 120 2.46 23.26 11.41
C GLY A 120 3.96 23.10 11.64
N GLY A 121 4.49 21.88 11.56
CA GLY A 121 5.93 21.63 11.63
C GLY A 121 6.66 22.14 10.38
N GLY A 122 7.91 22.53 10.55
CA GLY A 122 8.73 23.05 9.46
C GLY A 122 10.22 22.79 9.66
N PRO A 123 11.03 22.99 8.61
CA PRO A 123 12.49 22.89 8.71
C PRO A 123 13.03 23.76 9.86
N GLY A 124 13.94 23.19 10.66
CA GLY A 124 14.51 23.86 11.84
C GLY A 124 13.67 23.74 13.11
N GLY A 125 12.45 23.19 13.05
CA GLY A 125 11.63 22.88 14.22
C GLY A 125 12.10 21.61 14.94
N GLY A 126 12.05 21.61 16.27
CA GLY A 126 12.23 20.41 17.07
C GLY A 126 10.98 19.53 17.06
N VAL A 127 11.14 18.21 16.93
CA VAL A 127 10.07 17.23 17.07
C VAL A 127 10.38 16.36 18.29
N HIS A 128 9.47 16.32 19.26
CA HIS A 128 9.54 15.42 20.40
C HIS A 128 8.66 14.19 20.14
N VAL A 129 9.18 13.00 20.43
CA VAL A 129 8.55 11.70 20.15
C VAL A 129 8.51 10.87 21.43
#